data_AF-A0A6J6JW13-F1
#
_entry.id   AF-A0A6J6JW13-F1
#
_cell.length_a   1.000
_cell.length_b   1.000
_cell.length_c   1.000
_cell.angle_alpha   90.00
_cell.angle_beta   90.00
_cell.angle_gamma   90.00
#
_symmetry.space_group_name_H-M   'P 1'
#
loop_
_entity.id
_entity.type
_entity.pdbx_description
1 polymer ?
#
loop_
_entity_poly.entity_id
_entity_poly.type
_entity_poly.pdbx_seq_one_letter_code
_entity_poly.pdbx_strand_id
1 'polypeptide(L)' 'MIASGGISSLDDVAALRELVPLGLEGAILGKALYAGAFTLTEALDVAGG' A
#
# COMPACT_ATOMS: atom_id res chain seq x y z
N MET A 1 6.96 12.08 2.37
CA MET A 1 6.92 11.18 3.57
C MET A 1 6.72 9.75 3.09
N ILE A 2 7.36 8.76 3.74
CA ILE A 2 7.16 7.32 3.46
C ILE A 2 6.34 6.70 4.61
N ALA A 3 5.23 6.05 4.29
CA ALA A 3 4.50 5.25 5.27
C ALA A 3 5.18 3.88 5.45
N SER A 4 5.62 3.56 6.67
CA SER A 4 6.28 2.29 6.96
C SER A 4 5.43 1.45 7.93
N GLY A 5 4.72 0.47 7.39
CA GLY A 5 4.04 -0.57 8.17
C GLY A 5 2.56 -0.30 8.51
N GLY A 6 1.82 -1.39 8.74
CA GLY A 6 0.38 -1.39 9.05
C GLY A 6 -0.52 -1.90 7.93
N ILE A 7 -0.01 -1.90 6.69
CA ILE A 7 -0.77 -2.31 5.50
C ILE A 7 -0.99 -3.81 5.55
N SER A 8 -2.24 -4.22 5.72
CA SER A 8 -2.65 -5.62 5.87
C SER A 8 -3.71 -6.03 4.86
N SER A 9 -4.27 -5.07 4.12
CA SER A 9 -5.31 -5.29 3.11
C SER A 9 -5.15 -4.32 1.93
N LEU A 10 -5.84 -4.59 0.82
CA LEU A 10 -5.88 -3.69 -0.33
C LEU A 10 -6.54 -2.34 0.01
N ASP A 11 -7.45 -2.33 0.98
CA ASP A 11 -8.10 -1.11 1.47
C ASP A 11 -7.11 -0.12 2.08
N ASP A 12 -6.12 -0.61 2.83
CA ASP A 12 -5.01 0.20 3.34
C ASP A 12 -4.21 0.85 2.20
N VAL A 13 -4.02 0.14 1.09
CA VAL A 13 -3.31 0.65 -0.09
C VAL A 13 -4.13 1.75 -0.77
N ALA A 14 -5.45 1.57 -0.89
CA ALA A 14 -6.35 2.59 -1.41
C ALA A 14 -6.36 3.85 -0.53
N ALA A 15 -6.40 3.69 0.80
CA ALA A 15 -6.35 4.81 1.74
C ALA A 15 -5.02 5.57 1.64
N LEU A 16 -3.89 4.87 1.49
CA LEU A 16 -2.58 5.50 1.29
C LEU A 16 -2.53 6.31 -0.01
N ARG A 17 -3.19 5.83 -1.07
CA ARG A 17 -3.28 6.56 -2.34
C ARG A 17 -3.98 7.92 -2.18
N GLU A 18 -4.99 8.03 -1.32
CA GLU A 18 -5.64 9.31 -1.02
C GLU A 18 -4.71 10.32 -0.32
N LEU A 19 -3.63 9.84 0.31
CA LEU A 19 -2.64 10.68 0.98
C LEU A 19 -1.51 11.15 0.06
N VAL A 20 -1.40 10.62 -1.17
CA VAL A 20 -0.43 11.09 -2.18
C VAL A 20 -0.53 12.61 -2.42
N PRO A 21 -1.71 13.22 -2.63
CA PRO A 21 -1.82 14.67 -2.76
C PRO A 21 -1.41 15.46 -1.50
N LEU A 22 -1.32 14.80 -0.33
CA LEU A 22 -0.85 15.40 0.92
C LEU A 22 0.68 15.29 1.11
N GLY A 23 1.41 14.76 0.12
CA GLY A 23 2.87 14.61 0.16
C GLY A 23 3.35 13.23 0.62
N LEU A 24 2.48 12.22 0.58
CA LEU A 24 2.92 10.83 0.69
C LEU A 24 3.65 10.43 -0.60
N GLU A 25 4.91 10.03 -0.46
CA GLU A 25 5.79 9.66 -1.58
C GLU A 25 5.77 8.16 -1.86
N GLY A 26 5.34 7.36 -0.89
CA GLY A 26 5.26 5.92 -1.02
C GLY A 26 4.99 5.22 0.29
N ALA A 27 4.82 3.91 0.21
CA ALA A 27 4.61 3.06 1.35
C ALA A 27 5.40 1.75 1.24
N ILE A 28 5.89 1.25 2.37
CA ILE A 28 6.67 0.01 2.43
C ILE A 28 5.74 -1.14 2.83
N LEU A 29 5.50 -2.03 1.87
CA LEU A 29 4.77 -3.28 2.06
C LEU A 29 5.73 -4.38 2.55
N GLY A 30 5.48 -4.89 3.75
CA GLY A 30 6.29 -5.96 4.35
C GLY A 30 5.49 -7.23 4.56
N LYS A 31 5.08 -7.47 5.82
CA LYS A 31 4.47 -8.71 6.28
C LYS A 31 3.23 -9.14 5.49
N ALA A 32 2.43 -8.22 4.96
CA ALA A 32 1.20 -8.57 4.23
C ALA A 32 1.45 -9.34 2.92
N LEU A 33 2.53 -9.02 2.20
CA LEU A 33 2.94 -9.77 1.00
C LEU A 33 3.41 -11.18 1.38
N TYR A 34 4.15 -11.31 2.48
CA TYR A 34 4.61 -12.61 2.99
C TYR A 34 3.48 -13.45 3.61
N ALA A 35 2.48 -12.82 4.20
CA ALA A 35 1.32 -13.47 4.78
C ALA A 35 0.29 -13.93 3.73
N GLY A 36 0.48 -13.56 2.45
CA GLY A 36 -0.44 -13.91 1.37
C GLY A 36 -1.79 -13.22 1.46
N ALA A 37 -1.86 -12.06 2.13
CA ALA A 37 -3.10 -11.30 2.27
C ALA A 37 -3.59 -10.75 0.92
N PHE A 38 -2.63 -10.41 0.04
CA PHE A 38 -2.82 -10.02 -1.35
C PHE A 38 -1.47 -10.14 -2.08
N THR A 39 -1.51 -10.13 -3.40
CA THR A 39 -0.31 -10.17 -4.25
C THR A 39 0.24 -8.78 -4.53
N LEU A 40 1.54 -8.70 -4.85
CA LEU A 40 2.17 -7.45 -5.28
C LEU A 40 1.44 -6.82 -6.47
N THR A 41 0.96 -7.64 -7.40
CA THR A 41 0.21 -7.18 -8.58
C THR A 41 -1.11 -6.52 -8.20
N GLU A 42 -1.89 -7.13 -7.30
CA GLU A 42 -3.14 -6.53 -6.80
C GLU A 42 -2.88 -5.21 -6.07
N ALA A 43 -1.81 -5.14 -5.28
CA ALA A 43 -1.42 -3.90 -4.60
C ALA A 43 -1.06 -2.79 -5.60
N LEU A 44 -0.34 -3.12 -6.68
CA LEU A 44 0.01 -2.16 -7.72
C LEU A 44 -1.22 -1.67 -8.49
N ASP A 45 -2.16 -2.56 -8.82
CA ASP A 45 -3.41 -2.21 -9.50
C ASP A 45 -4.22 -1.17 -8.69
N VAL A 46 -4.35 -1.38 -7.37
CA VAL A 46 -5.03 -0.45 -6.46
C VAL A 46 -4.23 0.85 -6.28
N ALA A 47 -2.91 0.75 -6.13
CA ALA A 47 -2.02 1.91 -6.02
C ALA A 47 -2.02 2.79 -7.27
N GLY A 48 -2.55 2.30 -8.40
CA GLY A 48 -2.64 3.03 -9.66
C GLY A 48 -1.44 2.79 -10.58
N GLY A 49 -0.98 1.54 -10.65
CA GLY A 49 -0.07 1.07 -11.70
C GLY A 49 -0.53 1.41 -13.11
#